data_AF-A0A0Q2XCA3-F1
#
_entry.id   AF-A0A0Q2XCA3-F1
#
_cell.length_a   1.000
_cell.length_b   1.000
_cell.length_c   1.000
_cell.angle_alpha   90.00
_cell.angle_beta   90.00
_cell.angle_gamma   90.00
#
_symmetry.space_group_name_H-M   'P 1'
#
loop_
_entity.id
_entity.type
_entity.pdbx_description
1 polymer ?
#
loop_
_entity_poly.entity_id
_entity_poly.type
_entity_poly.pdbx_seq_one_letter_code
_entity_poly.pdbx_strand_id
1 'polypeptide(L)'
;MEDIAHGEARLQVSRHACELFWRNGVSGTTGDDIAAAAGLSTRTIWRYFRSKESCVEPVLAKSTHRFIAVLDRWPRELSLGEHMAADAVAHPFTEQDIADEVSAMRIASMTASEPALRTAYLMVHDELERGFIPVIAKRLRMNRDDLTVRLCAAAVTGALRVIDEDVSIAVVAHGEKVSPQQTLALIDRAILDATNGRIGGPITQ
;
A
#
# COMPACT_ATOMS: atom_id res chain seq x y z
N MET A 1 -21.00 -7.17 -11.44
CA MET A 1 -21.81 -6.20 -10.67
C MET A 1 -21.91 -6.63 -9.20
N GLU A 2 -22.20 -7.90 -8.94
CA GLU A 2 -22.21 -8.49 -7.58
C GLU A 2 -20.83 -8.42 -6.89
N ASP A 3 -19.73 -8.69 -7.59
CA ASP A 3 -18.34 -8.55 -7.07
C ASP A 3 -17.97 -7.10 -6.68
N ILE A 4 -18.46 -6.11 -7.43
CA ILE A 4 -18.17 -4.69 -7.16
C ILE A 4 -18.93 -4.24 -5.90
N ALA A 5 -20.19 -4.68 -5.74
CA ALA A 5 -20.97 -4.43 -4.53
C ALA A 5 -20.35 -5.11 -3.30
N HIS A 6 -19.78 -6.30 -3.46
CA HIS A 6 -19.03 -6.99 -2.41
C HIS A 6 -17.71 -6.27 -2.05
N GLY A 7 -16.99 -5.77 -3.05
CA GLY A 7 -15.75 -4.99 -2.85
C GLY A 7 -15.99 -3.68 -2.09
N GLU A 8 -17.03 -2.93 -2.47
CA GLU A 8 -17.37 -1.67 -1.78
C GLU A 8 -17.80 -1.91 -0.33
N ALA A 9 -18.64 -2.93 -0.08
CA ALA A 9 -19.03 -3.29 1.29
C ALA A 9 -17.81 -3.67 2.17
N ARG A 10 -16.84 -4.41 1.61
CA ARG A 10 -15.60 -4.76 2.32
C ARG A 10 -14.76 -3.52 2.62
N LEU A 11 -14.67 -2.58 1.68
CA LEU A 11 -13.91 -1.35 1.87
C LEU A 11 -14.54 -0.46 2.96
N GLN A 12 -15.87 -0.37 3.01
CA GLN A 12 -16.56 0.38 4.08
C GLN A 12 -16.32 -0.23 5.47
N VAL A 13 -16.43 -1.56 5.60
CA VAL A 13 -16.06 -2.26 6.85
C VAL A 13 -14.61 -1.97 7.22
N SER A 14 -13.71 -1.98 6.22
CA SER A 14 -12.28 -1.74 6.43
C SER A 14 -11.99 -0.36 6.99
N ARG A 15 -12.65 0.68 6.47
CA ARG A 15 -12.54 2.05 7.00
C ARG A 15 -12.93 2.13 8.47
N HIS A 16 -14.05 1.51 8.85
CA HIS A 16 -14.47 1.46 10.26
C HIS A 16 -13.49 0.69 11.14
N ALA A 17 -12.98 -0.46 10.67
CA ALA A 17 -11.98 -1.23 11.40
C ALA A 17 -10.68 -0.43 11.60
N CYS A 18 -10.19 0.25 10.56
CA CYS A 18 -9.01 1.11 10.65
C CYS A 18 -9.20 2.25 11.66
N GLU A 19 -10.37 2.91 11.65
CA GLU A 19 -10.68 3.97 12.60
C GLU A 19 -10.72 3.45 14.04
N LEU A 20 -11.39 2.33 14.29
CA LEU A 20 -11.49 1.72 15.62
C LEU A 20 -10.13 1.24 16.13
N PHE A 21 -9.33 0.58 15.29
CA PHE A 21 -7.97 0.17 15.67
C PHE A 21 -7.10 1.37 16.00
N TRP A 22 -7.18 2.45 15.23
CA TRP A 22 -6.43 3.66 15.52
C TRP A 22 -6.86 4.30 16.85
N ARG A 23 -8.17 4.34 17.14
CA ARG A 23 -8.71 5.00 18.33
C ARG A 23 -8.56 4.19 19.62
N ASN A 24 -8.79 2.88 19.54
CA ASN A 24 -8.94 2.01 20.71
C ASN A 24 -7.81 0.97 20.83
N GLY A 25 -6.90 0.92 19.86
CA GLY A 25 -5.95 -0.17 19.70
C GLY A 25 -6.60 -1.46 19.15
N VAL A 26 -5.77 -2.37 18.66
CA VAL A 26 -6.24 -3.65 18.08
C VAL A 26 -6.86 -4.52 19.16
N SER A 27 -6.20 -4.64 20.31
CA SER A 27 -6.68 -5.43 21.45
C SER A 27 -7.99 -4.89 22.03
N GLY A 28 -8.17 -3.56 22.06
CA GLY A 28 -9.37 -2.90 22.56
C GLY A 28 -10.56 -2.89 21.59
N THR A 29 -10.39 -3.44 20.39
CA THR A 29 -11.44 -3.49 19.36
C THR A 29 -11.87 -4.93 19.10
N THR A 30 -13.17 -5.19 19.20
CA THR A 30 -13.77 -6.51 18.91
C THR A 30 -14.39 -6.56 17.52
N GLY A 31 -14.69 -7.77 17.03
CA GLY A 31 -15.43 -7.93 15.79
C GLY A 31 -16.87 -7.40 15.87
N ASP A 32 -17.48 -7.43 17.06
CA ASP A 32 -18.82 -6.89 17.29
C ASP A 32 -18.82 -5.35 17.19
N ASP A 33 -17.76 -4.69 17.68
CA ASP A 33 -17.60 -3.23 17.52
C ASP A 33 -17.50 -2.84 16.05
N ILE A 34 -16.70 -3.58 15.27
CA ILE A 34 -16.55 -3.37 13.82
C ILE A 34 -17.89 -3.60 13.11
N ALA A 35 -18.59 -4.68 13.46
CA ALA A 35 -19.89 -5.02 12.88
C ALA A 35 -20.92 -3.92 13.17
N ALA A 36 -21.01 -3.46 14.42
CA ALA A 36 -21.89 -2.39 14.84
C ALA A 36 -21.58 -1.07 14.11
N ALA A 37 -20.30 -0.69 14.00
CA ALA A 37 -19.88 0.51 13.28
C ALA A 37 -20.23 0.46 11.79
N ALA A 38 -20.13 -0.72 11.17
CA ALA A 38 -20.49 -0.92 9.76
C ALA A 38 -22.00 -1.16 9.52
N GLY A 39 -22.83 -1.21 10.57
CA GLY A 39 -24.26 -1.52 10.44
C GLY A 39 -24.53 -2.96 9.97
N LEU A 40 -23.63 -3.91 10.29
CA LEU A 40 -23.69 -5.30 9.87
C LEU A 40 -23.77 -6.24 11.08
N SER A 41 -24.17 -7.49 10.84
CA SER A 41 -24.02 -8.55 11.83
C SER A 41 -22.59 -9.08 11.86
N THR A 42 -22.11 -9.51 13.02
CA THR A 42 -20.81 -10.19 13.18
C THR A 42 -20.68 -11.40 12.25
N ARG A 43 -21.76 -12.16 12.05
CA ARG A 43 -21.82 -13.26 11.07
C ARG A 43 -21.54 -12.78 9.63
N THR A 44 -22.03 -11.60 9.27
CA THR A 44 -21.78 -10.99 7.95
C THR A 44 -20.32 -10.60 7.81
N ILE A 45 -19.70 -10.00 8.84
CA ILE A 45 -18.28 -9.64 8.84
C ILE A 45 -17.41 -10.89 8.63
N TRP A 46 -17.65 -11.97 9.39
CA TRP A 46 -16.85 -13.20 9.28
C TRP A 46 -17.06 -14.00 7.99
N ARG A 47 -18.12 -13.70 7.22
CA ARG A 47 -18.24 -14.21 5.86
C ARG A 47 -17.26 -13.53 4.90
N TYR A 48 -16.88 -12.28 5.18
CA TYR A 48 -15.97 -11.51 4.35
C TYR A 48 -14.52 -11.57 4.85
N PHE A 49 -14.31 -11.60 6.15
CA PHE A 49 -12.99 -11.44 6.76
C PHE A 49 -12.60 -12.67 7.57
N ARG A 50 -11.30 -13.02 7.51
CA ARG A 50 -10.74 -14.19 8.19
C ARG A 50 -10.55 -13.95 9.69
N SER A 51 -10.28 -12.71 10.06
CA SER A 51 -10.12 -12.22 11.42
C SER A 51 -10.44 -10.72 11.48
N LYS A 52 -10.51 -10.15 12.69
CA LYS A 52 -10.71 -8.70 12.84
C LYS A 52 -9.56 -7.90 12.20
N GLU A 53 -8.33 -8.40 12.29
CA GLU A 53 -7.14 -7.75 11.74
C GLU A 53 -7.17 -7.75 10.20
N SER A 54 -7.66 -8.83 9.58
CA SER A 54 -7.84 -8.88 8.13
C SER A 54 -8.84 -7.84 7.60
N CYS A 55 -9.64 -7.22 8.48
CA CYS A 55 -10.51 -6.11 8.08
C CYS A 55 -9.74 -4.89 7.57
N VAL A 56 -8.45 -4.72 7.88
CA VAL A 56 -7.66 -3.59 7.34
C VAL A 56 -7.20 -3.80 5.90
N GLU A 57 -7.23 -5.04 5.40
CA GLU A 57 -6.68 -5.40 4.09
C GLU A 57 -7.29 -4.59 2.94
N PRO A 58 -8.61 -4.34 2.86
CA PRO A 58 -9.18 -3.57 1.76
C PRO A 58 -8.66 -2.12 1.66
N VAL A 59 -8.47 -1.41 2.77
CA VAL A 59 -7.89 -0.05 2.75
C VAL A 59 -6.43 -0.09 2.28
N LEU A 60 -5.63 -1.01 2.82
CA LEU A 60 -4.23 -1.20 2.40
C LEU A 60 -4.12 -1.62 0.92
N ALA A 61 -4.99 -2.53 0.49
CA ALA A 61 -5.05 -3.01 -0.88
C ALA A 61 -5.47 -1.90 -1.84
N LYS A 62 -6.38 -0.99 -1.44
CA LYS A 62 -6.75 0.17 -2.25
C LYS A 62 -5.54 1.08 -2.51
N SER A 63 -4.73 1.38 -1.49
CA SER A 63 -3.48 2.13 -1.66
C SER A 63 -2.51 1.39 -2.60
N THR A 64 -2.37 0.08 -2.44
CA THR A 64 -1.55 -0.78 -3.31
C THR A 64 -2.02 -0.77 -4.77
N HIS A 65 -3.32 -0.93 -5.02
CA HIS A 65 -3.91 -0.89 -6.35
C HIS A 65 -3.74 0.46 -7.02
N ARG A 66 -3.89 1.55 -6.24
CA ARG A 66 -3.63 2.90 -6.73
C ARG A 66 -2.18 3.04 -7.16
N PHE A 67 -1.24 2.59 -6.34
CA PHE A 67 0.18 2.63 -6.66
C PHE A 67 0.53 1.77 -7.89
N ILE A 68 -0.03 0.56 -8.01
CA ILE A 68 0.10 -0.26 -9.23
C ILE A 68 -0.43 0.47 -10.47
N ALA A 69 -1.57 1.17 -10.36
CA ALA A 69 -2.10 1.96 -11.46
C ALA A 69 -1.15 3.09 -11.88
N VAL A 70 -0.47 3.74 -10.91
CA VAL A 70 0.61 4.70 -11.21
C VAL A 70 1.74 4.01 -11.98
N LEU A 71 2.19 2.85 -11.52
CA LEU A 71 3.27 2.09 -12.18
C LEU A 71 2.92 1.64 -13.60
N ASP A 72 1.67 1.27 -13.87
CA ASP A 72 1.20 0.89 -15.20
C ASP A 72 1.34 2.03 -16.22
N ARG A 73 1.20 3.28 -15.75
CA ARG A 73 1.35 4.50 -16.56
C ARG A 73 2.79 5.00 -16.65
N TRP A 74 3.75 4.37 -15.97
CA TRP A 74 5.11 4.89 -15.80
C TRP A 74 5.92 4.97 -17.12
N PRO A 75 6.23 6.19 -17.63
CA PRO A 75 7.01 6.40 -18.84
C PRO A 75 8.47 6.01 -18.67
N ARG A 76 9.09 5.41 -19.69
CA ARG A 76 10.45 4.85 -19.62
C ARG A 76 11.52 5.90 -19.35
N GLU A 77 11.23 7.15 -19.68
CA GLU A 77 12.14 8.28 -19.67
C GLU A 77 12.21 8.96 -18.30
N LEU A 78 11.29 8.65 -17.40
CA LEU A 78 11.21 9.26 -16.06
C LEU A 78 11.70 8.30 -14.98
N SER A 79 12.25 8.87 -13.90
CA SER A 79 12.36 8.18 -12.61
C SER A 79 10.96 7.84 -12.07
N LEU A 80 10.87 7.03 -11.00
CA LEU A 80 9.55 6.75 -10.42
C LEU A 80 9.04 7.99 -9.68
N GLY A 81 9.91 8.68 -8.96
CA GLY A 81 9.58 9.90 -8.23
C GLY A 81 9.06 11.01 -9.16
N GLU A 82 9.73 11.23 -10.29
CA GLU A 82 9.30 12.20 -11.32
C GLU A 82 7.92 11.83 -11.89
N HIS A 83 7.72 10.55 -12.20
CA HIS A 83 6.44 10.07 -12.71
C HIS A 83 5.33 10.19 -11.68
N MET A 84 5.57 9.83 -10.42
CA MET A 84 4.58 9.97 -9.35
C MET A 84 4.19 11.43 -9.12
N ALA A 85 5.15 12.37 -9.19
CA ALA A 85 4.85 13.80 -9.09
C ALA A 85 3.95 14.27 -10.25
N ALA A 86 4.26 13.86 -11.48
CA ALA A 86 3.46 14.20 -12.66
C ALA A 86 2.06 13.55 -12.63
N ASP A 87 2.00 12.27 -12.24
CA ASP A 87 0.76 11.50 -12.17
C ASP A 87 -0.19 12.04 -11.09
N ALA A 88 0.34 12.52 -9.95
CA ALA A 88 -0.46 13.15 -8.90
C ALA A 88 -1.14 14.45 -9.37
N VAL A 89 -0.56 15.17 -10.34
CA VAL A 89 -1.19 16.34 -10.95
C VAL A 89 -2.26 15.93 -11.96
N ALA A 90 -1.99 14.90 -12.76
CA ALA A 90 -2.92 14.41 -13.79
C ALA A 90 -4.11 13.63 -13.19
N HIS A 91 -3.90 12.96 -12.06
CA HIS A 91 -4.86 12.10 -11.37
C HIS A 91 -4.89 12.46 -9.88
N PRO A 92 -5.41 13.66 -9.53
CA PRO A 92 -5.41 14.13 -8.16
C PRO A 92 -6.28 13.23 -7.27
N PHE A 93 -5.88 13.09 -6.02
CA PHE A 93 -6.64 12.32 -5.04
C PHE A 93 -7.95 13.03 -4.71
N THR A 94 -9.02 12.24 -4.57
CA THR A 94 -10.24 12.72 -3.93
C THR A 94 -10.03 12.85 -2.41
N GLU A 95 -10.90 13.57 -1.72
CA GLU A 95 -10.89 13.64 -0.25
C GLU A 95 -10.93 12.26 0.40
N GLN A 96 -11.73 11.34 -0.16
CA GLN A 96 -11.81 9.97 0.34
C GLN A 96 -10.53 9.19 0.09
N ASP A 97 -9.84 9.43 -1.02
CA ASP A 97 -8.55 8.79 -1.28
C ASP A 97 -7.49 9.26 -0.27
N ILE A 98 -7.46 10.55 0.06
CA ILE A 98 -6.59 11.09 1.09
C ILE A 98 -6.89 10.46 2.45
N ALA A 99 -8.18 10.33 2.81
CA ALA A 99 -8.58 9.70 4.07
C ALA A 99 -8.19 8.22 4.15
N ASP A 100 -8.28 7.49 3.03
CA ASP A 100 -7.88 6.08 2.93
C ASP A 100 -6.36 5.95 3.08
N GLU A 101 -5.55 6.83 2.46
CA GLU A 101 -4.08 6.82 2.60
C GLU A 101 -3.63 7.18 4.03
N VAL A 102 -4.28 8.15 4.67
CA VAL A 102 -4.02 8.47 6.08
C VAL A 102 -4.34 7.27 6.98
N SER A 103 -5.41 6.53 6.67
CA SER A 103 -5.78 5.33 7.40
C SER A 103 -4.77 4.21 7.19
N ALA A 104 -4.30 4.00 5.95
CA ALA A 104 -3.25 3.03 5.61
C ALA A 104 -1.95 3.34 6.38
N MET A 105 -1.52 4.61 6.39
CA MET A 105 -0.32 5.07 7.11
C MET A 105 -0.43 4.84 8.63
N ARG A 106 -1.61 5.11 9.21
CA ARG A 106 -1.87 4.80 10.63
C ARG A 106 -1.73 3.31 10.90
N ILE A 107 -2.35 2.46 10.07
CA ILE A 107 -2.23 1.00 10.22
C ILE A 107 -0.78 0.54 10.07
N ALA A 108 -0.05 1.02 9.06
CA ALA A 108 1.36 0.70 8.84
C ALA A 108 2.20 1.03 10.08
N SER A 109 1.98 2.21 10.69
CA SER A 109 2.68 2.63 11.92
C SER A 109 2.44 1.69 13.12
N MET A 110 1.31 1.00 13.18
CA MET A 110 0.97 0.07 14.27
C MET A 110 1.57 -1.33 14.08
N THR A 111 1.98 -1.70 12.85
CA THR A 111 2.42 -3.07 12.53
C THR A 111 3.69 -3.49 13.27
N ALA A 112 4.51 -2.52 13.72
CA ALA A 112 5.72 -2.80 14.49
C ALA A 112 5.42 -3.32 15.90
N SER A 113 4.32 -2.85 16.52
CA SER A 113 3.89 -3.27 17.86
C SER A 113 2.76 -4.31 17.85
N GLU A 114 2.10 -4.52 16.71
CA GLU A 114 0.93 -5.39 16.56
C GLU A 114 1.18 -6.53 15.55
N PRO A 115 1.70 -7.70 15.99
CA PRO A 115 2.04 -8.81 15.08
C PRO A 115 0.89 -9.32 14.22
N ALA A 116 -0.34 -9.29 14.74
CA ALA A 116 -1.52 -9.75 14.01
C ALA A 116 -1.89 -8.79 12.85
N LEU A 117 -1.70 -7.48 13.01
CA LEU A 117 -1.81 -6.52 11.90
C LEU A 117 -0.68 -6.70 10.88
N ARG A 118 0.52 -7.04 11.35
CA ARG A 118 1.67 -7.27 10.48
C ARG A 118 1.40 -8.38 9.45
N THR A 119 0.66 -9.42 9.81
CA THR A 119 0.26 -10.46 8.85
C THR A 119 -0.60 -9.91 7.71
N ALA A 120 -1.65 -9.14 8.03
CA ALA A 120 -2.52 -8.52 7.02
C ALA A 120 -1.74 -7.54 6.12
N TYR A 121 -0.87 -6.73 6.72
CA TYR A 121 0.00 -5.80 6.00
C TYR A 121 0.93 -6.52 5.02
N LEU A 122 1.66 -7.56 5.45
CA LEU A 122 2.58 -8.30 4.58
C LEU A 122 1.85 -9.03 3.44
N MET A 123 0.62 -9.50 3.64
CA MET A 123 -0.19 -10.09 2.57
C MET A 123 -0.50 -9.09 1.45
N VAL A 124 -0.73 -7.82 1.79
CA VAL A 124 -0.95 -6.76 0.81
C VAL A 124 0.35 -6.38 0.10
N HIS A 125 1.48 -6.36 0.81
CA HIS A 125 2.78 -6.13 0.17
C HIS A 125 3.18 -7.26 -0.81
N ASP A 126 2.78 -8.50 -0.53
CA ASP A 126 2.94 -9.62 -1.47
C ASP A 126 2.11 -9.41 -2.76
N GLU A 127 0.95 -8.74 -2.69
CA GLU A 127 0.23 -8.29 -3.88
C GLU A 127 0.96 -7.18 -4.64
N LEU A 128 1.54 -6.21 -3.93
CA LEU A 128 2.38 -5.17 -4.53
C LEU A 128 3.58 -5.78 -5.28
N GLU A 129 4.23 -6.79 -4.70
CA GLU A 129 5.35 -7.50 -5.35
C GLU A 129 4.93 -8.10 -6.70
N ARG A 130 3.77 -8.78 -6.73
CA ARG A 130 3.22 -9.32 -7.98
C ARG A 130 2.90 -8.21 -8.99
N GLY A 131 2.43 -7.07 -8.53
CA GLY A 131 2.19 -5.88 -9.35
C GLY A 131 3.46 -5.32 -10.00
N PHE A 132 4.61 -5.42 -9.33
CA PHE A 132 5.89 -4.97 -9.86
C PHE A 132 6.46 -5.85 -10.98
N ILE A 133 6.19 -7.16 -10.97
CA ILE A 133 6.72 -8.11 -11.95
C ILE A 133 6.51 -7.63 -13.42
N PRO A 134 5.28 -7.32 -13.88
CA PRO A 134 5.08 -6.86 -15.26
C PRO A 134 5.78 -5.52 -15.57
N VAL A 135 5.85 -4.62 -14.60
CA VAL A 135 6.49 -3.29 -14.74
C VAL A 135 7.99 -3.46 -14.92
N ILE A 136 8.61 -4.28 -14.08
CA ILE A 136 10.04 -4.57 -14.10
C ILE A 136 10.42 -5.35 -15.36
N ALA A 137 9.64 -6.38 -15.74
CA ALA A 137 9.85 -7.12 -16.98
C ALA A 137 9.86 -6.18 -18.20
N LYS A 138 8.90 -5.25 -18.27
CA LYS A 138 8.84 -4.23 -19.31
C LYS A 138 10.08 -3.34 -19.28
N ARG A 139 10.48 -2.82 -18.11
CA ARG A 139 11.66 -1.95 -17.93
C ARG A 139 12.94 -2.64 -18.43
N LEU A 140 13.17 -3.88 -18.03
CA LEU A 140 14.37 -4.66 -18.34
C LEU A 140 14.33 -5.34 -19.72
N ARG A 141 13.18 -5.30 -20.42
CA ARG A 141 12.93 -6.04 -21.68
C ARG A 141 13.19 -7.54 -21.52
N MET A 142 12.73 -8.10 -20.40
CA MET A 142 12.88 -9.51 -20.02
C MET A 142 11.53 -10.20 -19.87
N ASN A 143 11.53 -11.54 -19.80
CA ASN A 143 10.33 -12.31 -19.48
C ASN A 143 9.96 -12.12 -18.01
N ARG A 144 8.66 -12.10 -17.68
CA ARG A 144 8.12 -12.02 -16.31
C ARG A 144 8.60 -13.16 -15.41
N ASP A 145 8.84 -14.33 -16.00
CA ASP A 145 9.31 -15.51 -15.26
C ASP A 145 10.83 -15.53 -15.05
N ASP A 146 11.57 -14.56 -15.61
CA ASP A 146 13.01 -14.45 -15.42
C ASP A 146 13.35 -14.22 -13.94
N LEU A 147 14.34 -14.95 -13.43
CA LEU A 147 14.77 -14.85 -12.04
C LEU A 147 15.17 -13.42 -11.68
N THR A 148 15.82 -12.70 -12.59
CA THR A 148 16.23 -11.30 -12.39
C THR A 148 15.04 -10.39 -12.15
N VAL A 149 13.96 -10.57 -12.92
CA VAL A 149 12.72 -9.79 -12.77
C VAL A 149 12.10 -10.04 -11.40
N ARG A 150 11.98 -11.31 -11.00
CA ARG A 150 11.41 -11.70 -9.70
C ARG A 150 12.26 -11.21 -8.52
N LEU A 151 13.58 -11.30 -8.62
CA LEU A 151 14.49 -10.77 -7.60
C LEU A 151 14.38 -9.26 -7.47
N CYS A 152 14.31 -8.53 -8.59
CA CYS A 152 14.13 -7.07 -8.56
C CYS A 152 12.75 -6.70 -7.96
N ALA A 153 11.68 -7.43 -8.28
CA ALA A 153 10.35 -7.18 -7.71
C ALA A 153 10.33 -7.36 -6.19
N ALA A 154 10.89 -8.45 -5.70
CA ALA A 154 11.01 -8.71 -4.27
C ALA A 154 11.88 -7.65 -3.56
N ALA A 155 13.03 -7.30 -4.15
CA ALA A 155 13.94 -6.31 -3.57
C ALA A 155 13.30 -4.91 -3.50
N VAL A 156 12.66 -4.45 -4.59
CA VAL A 156 11.97 -3.15 -4.64
C VAL A 156 10.81 -3.12 -3.64
N THR A 157 10.00 -4.17 -3.58
CA THR A 157 8.88 -4.25 -2.63
C THR A 157 9.37 -4.21 -1.19
N GLY A 158 10.45 -4.92 -0.89
CA GLY A 158 11.11 -4.87 0.42
C GLY A 158 11.61 -3.47 0.76
N ALA A 159 12.28 -2.79 -0.17
CA ALA A 159 12.80 -1.45 0.04
C ALA A 159 11.68 -0.40 0.24
N LEU A 160 10.62 -0.47 -0.57
CA LEU A 160 9.46 0.43 -0.44
C LEU A 160 8.69 0.17 0.86
N ARG A 161 8.54 -1.10 1.27
CA ARG A 161 7.94 -1.43 2.57
C ARG A 161 8.73 -0.82 3.74
N VAL A 162 10.07 -0.87 3.69
CA VAL A 162 10.90 -0.24 4.73
C VAL A 162 10.69 1.28 4.77
N ILE A 163 10.59 1.93 3.61
CA ILE A 163 10.30 3.37 3.54
C ILE A 163 8.89 3.66 4.09
N ASP A 164 7.88 2.88 3.70
CA ASP A 164 6.50 3.05 4.16
C ASP A 164 6.39 2.90 5.68
N GLU A 165 7.02 1.88 6.25
CA GLU A 165 7.10 1.65 7.70
C GLU A 165 7.77 2.86 8.41
N ASP A 166 8.93 3.31 7.93
CA ASP A 166 9.70 4.39 8.54
C ASP A 166 8.98 5.75 8.46
N VAL A 167 8.47 6.10 7.28
CA VAL A 167 7.70 7.33 7.07
C VAL A 167 6.41 7.32 7.88
N SER A 168 5.70 6.18 7.92
CA SER A 168 4.47 6.05 8.71
C SER A 168 4.74 6.28 10.20
N ILE A 169 5.81 5.70 10.75
CA ILE A 169 6.20 5.91 12.15
C ILE A 169 6.60 7.37 12.38
N ALA A 170 7.45 7.95 11.53
CA ALA A 170 7.91 9.33 11.66
C ALA A 170 6.73 10.34 11.67
N VAL A 171 5.81 10.20 10.73
CA VAL A 171 4.65 11.11 10.61
C VAL A 171 3.66 10.89 11.75
N VAL A 172 3.32 9.62 12.05
CA VAL A 172 2.22 9.30 12.98
C VAL A 172 2.66 9.35 14.44
N ALA A 173 3.80 8.77 14.79
CA ALA A 173 4.28 8.67 16.16
C ALA A 173 5.13 9.87 16.58
N HIS A 174 5.88 10.47 15.65
CA HIS A 174 6.81 11.57 15.96
C HIS A 174 6.32 12.94 15.48
N GLY A 175 5.21 13.00 14.73
CA GLY A 175 4.63 14.25 14.23
C GLY A 175 5.54 14.97 13.24
N GLU A 176 6.45 14.23 12.59
CA GLU A 176 7.39 14.79 11.64
C GLU A 176 6.69 15.24 10.36
N LYS A 177 7.19 16.33 9.77
CA LYS A 177 6.73 16.81 8.47
C LYS A 177 7.64 16.25 7.39
N VAL A 178 7.26 15.11 6.82
CA VAL A 178 7.90 14.59 5.61
C VAL A 178 7.26 15.27 4.40
N SER A 179 8.05 16.05 3.66
CA SER A 179 7.55 16.69 2.43
C SER A 179 7.35 15.66 1.32
N PRO A 180 6.39 15.87 0.39
CA PRO A 180 6.22 14.99 -0.76
C PRO A 180 7.52 14.76 -1.55
N GLN A 181 8.33 15.82 -1.71
CA GLN A 181 9.61 15.74 -2.42
C GLN A 181 10.62 14.81 -1.72
N GLN A 182 10.64 14.81 -0.38
CA GLN A 182 11.50 13.89 0.38
C GLN A 182 11.05 12.45 0.20
N THR A 183 9.75 12.17 0.28
CA THR A 183 9.20 10.82 0.05
C THR A 183 9.54 10.32 -1.35
N LEU A 184 9.36 11.15 -2.38
CA LEU A 184 9.68 10.78 -3.77
C LEU A 184 11.18 10.50 -3.97
N ALA A 185 12.05 11.29 -3.34
CA ALA A 185 13.49 11.05 -3.38
C ALA A 185 13.90 9.74 -2.68
N LEU A 186 13.24 9.39 -1.57
CA LEU A 186 13.44 8.10 -0.91
C LEU A 186 13.01 6.93 -1.81
N ILE A 187 11.88 7.06 -2.51
CA ILE A 187 11.38 6.06 -3.45
C ILE A 187 12.38 5.81 -4.59
N ASP A 188 12.88 6.88 -5.21
CA ASP A 188 13.88 6.76 -6.30
C ASP A 188 15.16 6.10 -5.81
N ARG A 189 15.65 6.50 -4.63
CA ARG A 189 16.82 5.89 -4.01
C ARG A 189 16.59 4.40 -3.74
N ALA A 190 15.45 4.02 -3.16
CA ALA A 190 15.13 2.62 -2.88
C ALA A 190 15.12 1.77 -4.14
N ILE A 191 14.52 2.25 -5.23
CA ILE A 191 14.49 1.50 -6.49
C ILE A 191 15.89 1.34 -7.07
N LEU A 192 16.68 2.40 -7.06
CA LEU A 192 18.05 2.38 -7.57
C LEU A 192 18.91 1.40 -6.77
N ASP A 193 18.89 1.50 -5.44
CA ASP A 193 19.69 0.67 -4.55
C ASP A 193 19.23 -0.80 -4.60
N ALA A 194 17.93 -1.06 -4.53
CA ALA A 194 17.36 -2.41 -4.50
C ALA A 194 17.57 -3.18 -5.81
N THR A 195 17.68 -2.48 -6.94
CA THR A 195 17.89 -3.11 -8.26
C THR A 195 19.35 -3.05 -8.72
N ASN A 196 20.25 -2.49 -7.89
CA ASN A 196 21.65 -2.24 -8.22
C ASN A 196 21.77 -1.46 -9.56
N GLY A 197 21.01 -0.37 -9.66
CA GLY A 197 21.03 0.54 -10.81
C GLY A 197 20.26 0.09 -12.05
N ARG A 198 19.60 -1.07 -12.03
CA ARG A 198 18.90 -1.62 -13.22
C ARG A 198 17.61 -0.87 -13.54
N ILE A 199 16.99 -0.24 -12.54
CA ILE A 199 15.70 0.44 -12.63
C ILE A 199 15.83 1.78 -11.89
N GLY A 200 15.15 2.83 -12.39
CA GLY A 200 14.98 4.09 -11.66
C GLY A 200 15.60 5.35 -12.28
N GLY A 201 16.41 5.23 -13.33
CA GLY A 201 16.89 6.41 -14.09
C GLY A 201 16.15 6.61 -15.42
N PRO A 202 16.16 7.83 -15.99
CA PRO A 202 15.93 8.02 -17.42
C PRO A 202 16.81 7.03 -18.18
N ILE A 203 16.23 6.21 -19.05
CA ILE A 203 17.02 5.41 -19.97
C ILE A 203 17.58 6.40 -21.00
N THR A 204 18.77 6.95 -20.76
CA THR A 204 19.53 7.64 -21.81
C THR A 204 19.77 6.60 -22.90
N GLN A 205 19.23 6.85 -24.10
CA GLN A 205 19.48 6.01 -25.27
C GLN A 205 20.96 5.93 -25.61
#